data_AF-A0A8S1KNX3-F1
#
_entry.id   AF-A0A8S1KNX3-F1
#
_cell.length_a   1.000
_cell.length_b   1.000
_cell.length_c   1.000
_cell.angle_alpha   90.00
_cell.angle_beta   90.00
_cell.angle_gamma   90.00
#
_symmetry.space_group_name_H-M   'P 1'
#
loop_
_entity.id
_entity.type
_entity.pdbx_description
1 polymer ?
#
loop_
_entity_poly.entity_id
_entity_poly.type
_entity_poly.pdbx_seq_one_letter_code
_entity_poly.pdbx_strand_id
1 'polypeptide(L)'
;MINYITILPGKINTSYEIEQHEGRVMGVHLFNQFIYSVSKDQNYRVVNFQTGKLEVDYHHNFELTCLKFNEIRNCAFIGDRNGQIMIFQNSIKLVTLDFNDQFVRDLTIDPIKNYLIGICFYTGSTIVYDIGGIGQEKNTRKITQFKNKDKSRCVCWSSSRGEVYIGNSDGTITIWSAKDCSPIKEYKVHQNEITKMIWNEEASILMTSSKDKTIKIICLPKKWEGDIIIEKKKKSLDDIEQWNQIN
;
A
#
# COMPACT_ATOMS: atom_id res chain seq x y z
N MET A 1 12.79 -35.92 -9.69
CA MET A 1 13.56 -36.46 -8.56
C MET A 1 13.72 -35.32 -7.56
N ILE A 2 13.05 -35.38 -6.41
CA ILE A 2 13.13 -34.32 -5.39
C ILE A 2 14.19 -34.79 -4.38
N ASN A 3 15.30 -34.05 -4.29
CA ASN A 3 16.32 -34.30 -3.28
C ASN A 3 15.92 -33.58 -1.99
N TYR A 4 15.66 -34.35 -0.93
CA TYR A 4 15.59 -33.82 0.43
C TYR A 4 17.00 -33.50 0.91
N ILE A 5 17.24 -32.29 1.42
CA ILE A 5 18.52 -31.92 2.03
C ILE A 5 18.29 -31.56 3.49
N THR A 6 18.96 -32.32 4.36
CA THR A 6 19.12 -32.06 5.79
C THR A 6 19.96 -30.79 5.99
N ILE A 7 19.42 -29.80 6.69
CA ILE A 7 20.08 -28.53 6.96
C ILE A 7 21.13 -28.74 8.07
N LEU A 8 22.42 -28.58 7.74
CA LEU A 8 23.49 -28.42 8.74
C LEU A 8 23.75 -26.92 8.98
N PRO A 9 23.95 -26.49 10.24
CA PRO A 9 24.21 -25.09 10.54
C PRO A 9 25.62 -24.69 10.07
N GLY A 10 25.74 -23.59 9.33
CA GLY A 10 27.03 -22.90 9.12
C GLY A 10 27.54 -22.76 7.68
N LYS A 11 26.85 -23.28 6.65
CA LYS A 11 27.13 -22.94 5.24
C LYS A 11 25.82 -22.75 4.49
N ILE A 12 25.42 -21.51 4.26
CA ILE A 12 24.25 -21.18 3.43
C ILE A 12 24.65 -21.37 1.96
N ASN A 13 24.56 -22.61 1.46
CA ASN A 13 24.83 -22.94 0.06
C ASN A 13 23.68 -23.74 -0.55
N THR A 14 22.45 -23.32 -0.27
CA THR A 14 21.25 -23.88 -0.92
C THR A 14 20.22 -22.77 -1.11
N SER A 15 20.38 -21.97 -2.18
CA SER A 15 19.26 -21.23 -2.74
C SER A 15 18.47 -22.16 -3.65
N TYR A 16 17.15 -22.24 -3.46
CA TYR A 16 16.23 -22.91 -4.37
C TYR A 16 15.39 -21.85 -5.08
N GLU A 17 15.24 -21.97 -6.40
CA GLU A 17 14.48 -21.04 -7.23
C GLU A 17 13.13 -21.66 -7.61
N ILE A 18 12.08 -20.85 -7.54
CA ILE A 18 10.73 -21.24 -7.97
C ILE A 18 10.34 -20.32 -9.13
N GLU A 19 10.41 -20.85 -10.35
CA GLU A 19 9.96 -20.18 -11.56
C GLU A 19 8.43 -20.12 -11.60
N GLN A 20 7.87 -19.13 -10.91
CA GLN A 20 6.43 -19.00 -10.70
C GLN A 20 5.76 -18.01 -11.66
N HIS A 21 6.51 -17.10 -12.27
CA HIS A 21 5.97 -16.00 -13.05
C HIS A 21 6.86 -15.69 -14.25
N GLU A 22 6.22 -15.31 -15.36
CA GLU A 22 6.91 -14.87 -16.59
C GLU A 22 7.23 -13.37 -16.57
N GLY A 23 6.65 -12.66 -15.61
CA GLY A 23 6.82 -11.22 -15.41
C GLY A 23 7.49 -10.90 -14.09
N ARG A 24 7.88 -9.64 -13.93
CA ARG A 24 8.43 -9.13 -12.66
C ARG A 24 7.45 -9.42 -11.52
N VAL A 25 7.93 -10.14 -10.50
CA VAL A 25 7.22 -10.30 -9.23
C VAL A 25 7.12 -8.95 -8.53
N MET A 26 5.89 -8.54 -8.23
CA MET A 26 5.55 -7.23 -7.68
C MET A 26 5.29 -7.29 -6.18
N GLY A 27 4.88 -8.44 -5.66
CA GLY A 27 4.73 -8.70 -4.24
C GLY A 27 4.85 -10.18 -3.93
N VAL A 28 5.36 -10.48 -2.74
CA VAL A 28 5.47 -11.83 -2.20
C VAL A 28 5.13 -11.80 -0.71
N HIS A 29 4.44 -12.83 -0.22
CA HIS A 29 4.18 -13.05 1.20
C HIS A 29 4.32 -14.54 1.53
N LEU A 30 4.93 -14.85 2.67
CA LEU A 30 5.03 -16.20 3.18
C LEU A 30 4.03 -16.36 4.33
N PHE A 31 3.14 -17.35 4.23
CA PHE A 31 2.25 -17.71 5.34
C PHE A 31 2.10 -19.24 5.39
N ASN A 32 2.38 -19.81 6.56
CA ASN A 32 2.51 -21.27 6.74
C ASN A 32 3.51 -21.88 5.72
N GLN A 33 3.09 -22.90 4.99
CA GLN A 33 3.87 -23.58 3.94
C GLN A 33 3.67 -22.97 2.53
N PHE A 34 2.98 -21.82 2.43
CA PHE A 34 2.56 -21.25 1.15
C PHE A 34 3.22 -19.90 0.87
N ILE A 35 3.69 -19.75 -0.36
CA ILE A 35 4.15 -18.49 -0.92
C ILE A 35 3.01 -17.91 -1.75
N TYR A 36 2.62 -16.69 -1.42
CA TYR A 36 1.65 -15.89 -2.14
C TYR A 36 2.40 -14.87 -2.97
N SER A 37 2.12 -14.78 -4.27
CA SER A 37 2.85 -13.90 -5.17
C SER A 37 1.93 -13.24 -6.19
N VAL A 38 2.28 -12.01 -6.56
CA VAL A 38 1.59 -11.26 -7.63
C VAL A 38 2.62 -10.69 -8.58
N SER A 39 2.27 -10.60 -9.86
CA SER A 39 3.23 -10.24 -10.90
C SER A 39 2.64 -9.38 -12.02
N LYS A 40 3.55 -8.75 -12.75
CA LYS A 40 3.24 -8.07 -14.01
C LYS A 40 2.76 -9.00 -15.12
N ASP A 41 2.95 -10.31 -14.97
CA ASP A 41 2.33 -11.30 -15.88
C ASP A 41 0.81 -11.43 -15.69
N GLN A 42 0.22 -10.56 -14.87
CA GLN A 42 -1.22 -10.48 -14.60
C GLN A 42 -1.75 -11.62 -13.71
N ASN A 43 -0.85 -12.42 -13.13
CA ASN A 43 -1.22 -13.58 -12.33
C ASN A 43 -0.97 -13.37 -10.83
N TYR A 44 -1.91 -13.85 -10.03
CA TYR A 44 -1.78 -14.11 -8.60
C TYR A 44 -1.64 -15.62 -8.40
N ARG A 45 -0.56 -16.04 -7.73
CA ARG A 45 -0.25 -17.46 -7.51
C ARG A 45 -0.02 -17.76 -6.05
N VAL A 46 -0.38 -18.99 -5.67
CA VAL A 46 -0.08 -19.55 -4.36
C VAL A 46 0.55 -20.91 -4.55
N VAL A 47 1.76 -21.09 -4.03
CA VAL A 47 2.53 -22.33 -4.17
C VAL A 47 2.95 -22.83 -2.81
N ASN A 48 2.84 -24.13 -2.59
CA ASN A 48 3.46 -24.79 -1.47
C ASN A 48 4.98 -24.87 -1.70
N PHE A 49 5.78 -24.15 -0.91
CA PHE A 49 7.23 -24.08 -1.14
C PHE A 49 7.97 -25.38 -0.79
N GLN A 50 7.35 -26.27 -0.03
CA GLN A 50 7.94 -27.56 0.33
C GLN A 50 7.74 -28.59 -0.78
N THR A 51 6.58 -28.58 -1.45
CA THR A 51 6.23 -29.56 -2.50
C THR A 51 6.39 -29.03 -3.91
N GLY A 52 6.47 -27.71 -4.09
CA GLY A 52 6.42 -27.03 -5.39
C GLY A 52 5.02 -27.02 -6.02
N LYS A 53 3.99 -27.52 -5.33
CA LYS A 53 2.63 -27.60 -5.87
C LYS A 53 1.99 -26.22 -5.96
N LEU A 54 1.46 -25.91 -7.14
CA LEU A 54 0.61 -24.74 -7.38
C LEU A 54 -0.80 -25.01 -6.84
N GLU A 55 -1.21 -24.24 -5.84
CA GLU A 55 -2.54 -24.32 -5.22
C GLU A 55 -3.52 -23.30 -5.82
N VAL A 56 -3.01 -22.16 -6.28
CA VAL A 56 -3.80 -21.10 -6.89
C VAL A 56 -3.08 -20.59 -8.12
N ASP A 57 -3.80 -20.51 -9.23
CA ASP A 57 -3.41 -19.80 -10.44
C ASP A 57 -4.57 -18.92 -10.89
N TYR A 58 -4.54 -17.64 -10.49
CA TYR A 58 -5.56 -16.68 -10.83
C TYR A 58 -5.03 -15.69 -11.85
N HIS A 59 -5.62 -15.68 -13.04
CA HIS A 59 -5.33 -14.72 -14.10
C HIS A 59 -6.27 -13.51 -14.03
N HIS A 60 -5.70 -12.31 -14.14
CA HIS A 60 -6.42 -11.04 -14.23
C HIS A 60 -6.16 -10.36 -15.59
N ASN A 61 -6.97 -9.38 -15.97
CA ASN A 61 -6.82 -8.69 -17.26
C ASN A 61 -5.74 -7.58 -17.26
N PHE A 62 -5.20 -7.26 -16.08
CA PHE A 62 -4.25 -6.16 -15.90
C PHE A 62 -3.08 -6.59 -15.02
N GLU A 63 -1.93 -5.95 -15.22
CA GLU A 63 -0.74 -6.20 -14.40
C GLU A 63 -1.05 -5.97 -12.92
N LEU A 64 -0.66 -6.91 -12.07
CA LEU A 64 -0.80 -6.79 -10.63
C LEU A 64 0.38 -6.00 -10.08
N THR A 65 0.12 -5.05 -9.18
CA THR A 65 1.09 -4.01 -8.80
C THR A 65 1.57 -4.12 -7.37
N CYS A 66 0.76 -4.67 -6.47
CA CYS A 66 1.07 -4.79 -5.05
C CYS A 66 0.25 -5.93 -4.40
N LEU A 67 0.83 -6.51 -3.35
CA LEU A 67 0.21 -7.52 -2.50
C LEU A 67 0.38 -7.10 -1.05
N LYS A 68 -0.72 -7.06 -0.30
CA LYS A 68 -0.71 -7.10 1.16
C LYS A 68 -1.47 -8.30 1.67
N PHE A 69 -0.84 -9.04 2.58
CA PHE A 69 -1.44 -10.17 3.22
C PHE A 69 -1.74 -9.85 4.68
N ASN A 70 -2.88 -10.31 5.18
CA ASN A 70 -3.23 -10.27 6.58
C ASN A 70 -3.43 -11.71 7.06
N GLU A 71 -2.49 -12.20 7.87
CA GLU A 71 -2.44 -13.59 8.32
C GLU A 71 -3.59 -13.96 9.25
N ILE A 72 -4.02 -13.03 10.11
CA ILE A 72 -5.14 -13.23 11.03
C ILE A 72 -6.45 -13.45 10.24
N ARG A 73 -6.63 -12.71 9.15
CA ARG A 73 -7.80 -12.82 8.28
C ARG A 73 -7.66 -13.90 7.21
N ASN A 74 -6.46 -14.45 7.04
CA ASN A 74 -6.04 -15.25 5.89
C ASN A 74 -6.46 -14.60 4.56
N CYS A 75 -6.21 -13.29 4.45
CA CYS A 75 -6.66 -12.46 3.34
C CYS A 75 -5.50 -11.86 2.55
N ALA A 76 -5.57 -11.96 1.23
CA ALA A 76 -4.69 -11.27 0.29
C ALA A 76 -5.44 -10.09 -0.36
N PHE A 77 -4.86 -8.90 -0.25
CA PHE A 77 -5.31 -7.65 -0.85
C PHE A 77 -4.36 -7.31 -1.98
N ILE A 78 -4.89 -7.23 -3.20
CA ILE A 78 -4.09 -7.17 -4.42
C ILE A 78 -4.53 -5.97 -5.24
N GLY A 79 -3.62 -5.04 -5.51
CA GLY A 79 -3.87 -3.93 -6.42
C GLY A 79 -3.46 -4.25 -7.85
N ASP A 80 -4.10 -3.62 -8.82
CA ASP A 80 -3.74 -3.70 -10.24
C ASP A 80 -3.40 -2.35 -10.86
N ARG A 81 -3.05 -2.37 -12.15
CA ARG A 81 -2.78 -1.17 -12.94
C ARG A 81 -4.01 -0.37 -13.37
N ASN A 82 -5.20 -0.96 -13.36
CA ASN A 82 -6.42 -0.29 -13.81
C ASN A 82 -7.20 0.38 -12.67
N GLY A 83 -6.75 0.25 -11.42
CA GLY A 83 -7.45 0.86 -10.27
C GLY A 83 -8.19 -0.12 -9.37
N GLN A 84 -8.11 -1.41 -9.65
CA GLN A 84 -8.85 -2.41 -8.92
C GLN A 84 -8.05 -2.91 -7.72
N ILE A 85 -8.76 -3.13 -6.60
CA ILE A 85 -8.28 -3.98 -5.51
C ILE A 85 -9.10 -5.25 -5.50
N MET A 86 -8.44 -6.40 -5.59
CA MET A 86 -9.07 -7.70 -5.34
C MET A 86 -8.77 -8.16 -3.92
N ILE A 87 -9.78 -8.69 -3.26
CA ILE A 87 -9.65 -9.30 -1.94
C ILE A 87 -9.90 -10.79 -2.09
N PHE A 88 -8.92 -11.59 -1.68
CA PHE A 88 -9.01 -13.04 -1.57
C PHE A 88 -9.01 -13.44 -0.10
N GLN A 89 -9.82 -14.42 0.27
CA GLN A 89 -9.79 -15.05 1.59
C GLN A 89 -9.68 -16.55 1.41
N ASN A 90 -8.76 -17.19 2.14
CA ASN A 90 -8.48 -18.62 1.97
C ASN A 90 -8.28 -19.00 0.49
N SER A 91 -7.54 -18.16 -0.24
CA SER A 91 -7.28 -18.33 -1.69
C SER A 91 -8.49 -18.21 -2.63
N ILE A 92 -9.67 -17.82 -2.13
CA ILE A 92 -10.89 -17.60 -2.93
C ILE A 92 -11.14 -16.09 -3.08
N LYS A 93 -11.37 -15.62 -4.31
CA LYS A 93 -11.71 -14.20 -4.56
C LYS A 93 -13.07 -13.87 -3.97
N LEU A 94 -13.13 -12.90 -3.07
CA LEU A 94 -14.37 -12.44 -2.43
C LEU A 94 -15.01 -11.25 -3.15
N VAL A 95 -14.21 -10.22 -3.42
CA VAL A 95 -14.69 -8.94 -3.94
C VAL A 95 -13.60 -8.23 -4.74
N THR A 96 -14.03 -7.45 -5.72
CA THR A 96 -13.20 -6.47 -6.44
C THR A 96 -13.74 -5.08 -6.15
N LEU A 97 -12.87 -4.18 -5.70
CA LEU A 97 -13.13 -2.77 -5.42
C LEU A 97 -12.51 -1.91 -6.53
N ASP A 98 -13.08 -0.73 -6.77
CA ASP A 98 -12.58 0.22 -7.77
C ASP A 98 -12.22 1.57 -7.11
N PHE A 99 -11.02 2.08 -7.42
CA PHE A 99 -10.55 3.41 -7.04
C PHE A 99 -11.21 4.56 -7.79
N ASN A 100 -11.81 4.28 -8.96
CA ASN A 100 -12.12 5.26 -10.00
C ASN A 100 -10.88 6.08 -10.43
N ASP A 101 -9.72 5.42 -10.45
CA ASP A 101 -8.43 5.97 -10.83
C ASP A 101 -7.52 4.81 -11.22
N GLN A 102 -6.36 5.06 -11.82
CA GLN A 102 -5.47 4.00 -12.33
C GLN A 102 -4.21 3.84 -11.50
N PHE A 103 -3.62 2.66 -11.62
CA PHE A 103 -2.34 2.29 -11.04
C PHE A 103 -2.35 2.35 -9.52
N VAL A 104 -3.10 1.44 -8.89
CA VAL A 104 -2.97 1.16 -7.45
C VAL A 104 -1.52 0.81 -7.19
N ARG A 105 -0.85 1.57 -6.32
CA ARG A 105 0.60 1.55 -6.19
C ARG A 105 1.06 0.80 -4.96
N ASP A 106 0.35 0.99 -3.85
CA ASP A 106 0.66 0.39 -2.57
C ASP A 106 -0.60 0.31 -1.72
N LEU A 107 -0.61 -0.64 -0.80
CA LEU A 107 -1.71 -0.93 0.11
C LEU A 107 -1.17 -1.04 1.54
N THR A 108 -1.96 -0.60 2.51
CA THR A 108 -1.71 -0.82 3.94
C THR A 108 -3.02 -1.12 4.66
N ILE A 109 -2.93 -1.83 5.78
CA ILE A 109 -4.08 -2.23 6.58
C ILE A 109 -3.92 -1.68 7.99
N ASP A 110 -4.99 -1.13 8.55
CA ASP A 110 -5.13 -0.87 9.98
C ASP A 110 -5.59 -2.16 10.68
N PRO A 111 -4.74 -2.81 11.50
CA PRO A 111 -5.11 -4.05 12.18
C PRO A 111 -6.14 -3.85 13.31
N ILE A 112 -6.35 -2.62 13.79
CA ILE A 112 -7.25 -2.29 14.91
C ILE A 112 -8.62 -1.86 14.38
N LYS A 113 -8.66 -0.87 13.49
CA LYS A 113 -9.92 -0.33 12.95
C LYS A 113 -10.43 -1.06 11.73
N ASN A 114 -9.65 -1.99 11.18
CA ASN A 114 -10.01 -2.75 9.99
C ASN A 114 -10.22 -1.84 8.78
N TYR A 115 -9.28 -0.93 8.59
CA TYR A 115 -9.24 -0.10 7.39
C TYR A 115 -8.25 -0.66 6.39
N LEU A 116 -8.63 -0.65 5.12
CA LEU A 116 -7.74 -0.85 4.00
C LEU A 116 -7.50 0.50 3.35
N ILE A 117 -6.25 0.91 3.28
CA ILE A 117 -5.84 2.15 2.66
C ILE A 117 -5.02 1.79 1.43
N GLY A 118 -5.32 2.44 0.32
CA GLY A 118 -4.49 2.32 -0.86
C GLY A 118 -4.32 3.65 -1.57
N ILE A 119 -3.28 3.70 -2.39
CA ILE A 119 -2.87 4.90 -3.11
C ILE A 119 -2.73 4.60 -4.60
N CYS A 120 -3.12 5.53 -5.45
CA CYS A 120 -2.82 5.51 -6.88
C CYS A 120 -1.55 6.30 -7.17
N PHE A 121 -0.73 5.80 -8.10
CA PHE A 121 0.57 6.40 -8.39
C PHE A 121 0.40 7.80 -8.99
N TYR A 122 -0.23 7.92 -10.16
CA TYR A 122 -0.13 9.15 -10.96
C TYR A 122 -0.77 10.36 -10.29
N THR A 123 -1.96 10.20 -9.74
CA THR A 123 -2.78 11.29 -9.19
C THR A 123 -2.58 11.50 -7.69
N GLY A 124 -1.95 10.56 -6.98
CA GLY A 124 -1.91 10.57 -5.52
C GLY A 124 -3.28 10.35 -4.86
N SER A 125 -4.27 9.88 -5.62
CA SER A 125 -5.59 9.52 -5.09
C SER A 125 -5.44 8.46 -4.01
N THR A 126 -5.90 8.75 -2.81
CA THR A 126 -5.80 7.89 -1.64
C THR A 126 -7.20 7.58 -1.17
N ILE A 127 -7.51 6.29 -1.03
CA ILE A 127 -8.82 5.82 -0.60
C ILE A 127 -8.69 5.07 0.71
N VAL A 128 -9.73 5.17 1.53
CA VAL A 128 -9.86 4.39 2.75
C VAL A 128 -11.15 3.60 2.67
N TYR A 129 -11.03 2.29 2.82
CA TYR A 129 -12.14 1.36 2.93
C TYR A 129 -12.24 0.83 4.36
N ASP A 130 -13.45 0.59 4.82
CA ASP A 130 -13.75 -0.24 5.99
C ASP A 130 -14.00 -1.66 5.49
N ILE A 131 -13.10 -2.58 5.85
CA ILE A 131 -13.15 -3.99 5.44
C ILE A 131 -13.94 -4.86 6.44
N GLY A 132 -14.53 -4.25 7.47
CA GLY A 132 -15.32 -4.93 8.48
C GLY A 132 -14.51 -5.83 9.41
N GLY A 133 -15.23 -6.50 10.32
CA GLY A 133 -14.64 -7.53 11.18
C GLY A 133 -14.04 -8.69 10.39
N ILE A 134 -13.33 -9.59 11.07
CA ILE A 134 -12.77 -10.80 10.45
C ILE A 134 -13.91 -11.60 9.80
N GLY A 135 -13.77 -11.97 8.53
CA GLY A 135 -14.78 -12.71 7.76
C GLY A 135 -15.84 -11.84 7.09
N GLN A 136 -15.80 -10.51 7.25
CA GLN A 136 -16.75 -9.57 6.65
C GLN A 136 -16.19 -8.82 5.44
N GLU A 137 -15.03 -9.24 4.91
CA GLU A 137 -14.33 -8.54 3.82
C GLU A 137 -15.16 -8.41 2.53
N LYS A 138 -16.14 -9.30 2.32
CA LYS A 138 -17.11 -9.19 1.21
C LYS A 138 -17.97 -7.93 1.30
N ASN A 139 -18.20 -7.40 2.50
CA ASN A 139 -19.01 -6.21 2.76
C ASN A 139 -18.16 -4.93 2.82
N THR A 140 -16.95 -4.97 2.24
CA THR A 140 -16.04 -3.81 2.24
C THR A 140 -16.72 -2.59 1.65
N ARG A 141 -16.64 -1.45 2.34
CA ARG A 141 -17.26 -0.19 1.93
C ARG A 141 -16.26 0.95 1.92
N LYS A 142 -16.40 1.83 0.95
CA LYS A 142 -15.60 3.06 0.87
C LYS A 142 -16.01 4.01 1.99
N ILE A 143 -15.05 4.50 2.76
CA ILE A 143 -15.25 5.53 3.79
C ILE A 143 -15.01 6.91 3.21
N THR A 144 -13.86 7.09 2.56
CA THR A 144 -13.44 8.40 2.05
C THR A 144 -12.38 8.26 0.97
N GLN A 145 -12.18 9.32 0.21
CA GLN A 145 -11.12 9.45 -0.78
C GLN A 145 -10.63 10.90 -0.78
N PHE A 146 -9.31 11.08 -0.77
CA PHE A 146 -8.67 12.37 -0.83
C PHE A 146 -7.50 12.33 -1.81
N LYS A 147 -7.08 13.50 -2.29
CA LYS A 147 -6.01 13.61 -3.28
C LYS A 147 -4.74 14.14 -2.62
N ASN A 148 -3.69 13.33 -2.63
CA ASN A 148 -2.34 13.75 -2.28
C ASN A 148 -1.61 14.36 -3.51
N LYS A 149 -0.32 14.65 -3.37
CA LYS A 149 0.55 15.00 -4.49
C LYS A 149 0.56 13.88 -5.54
N ASP A 150 0.64 14.29 -6.80
CA ASP A 150 0.86 13.39 -7.92
C ASP A 150 2.14 12.56 -7.71
N LYS A 151 2.18 11.36 -8.29
CA LYS A 151 3.32 10.40 -8.18
C LYS A 151 3.58 9.93 -6.73
N SER A 152 2.53 9.56 -6.00
CA SER A 152 2.57 8.93 -4.68
C SER A 152 3.03 7.46 -4.78
N ARG A 153 3.99 7.01 -3.96
CA ARG A 153 4.72 5.74 -4.19
C ARG A 153 4.50 4.65 -3.16
N CYS A 154 4.27 5.02 -1.91
CA CYS A 154 4.09 4.08 -0.81
C CYS A 154 3.27 4.72 0.31
N VAL A 155 2.60 3.88 1.09
CA VAL A 155 1.70 4.31 2.16
C VAL A 155 1.93 3.46 3.42
N CYS A 156 1.88 4.10 4.58
CA CYS A 156 1.75 3.41 5.86
C CYS A 156 0.79 4.17 6.79
N TRP A 157 0.39 3.52 7.87
CA TRP A 157 -0.69 3.96 8.73
C TRP A 157 -0.29 3.88 10.21
N SER A 158 -0.77 4.84 11.01
CA SER A 158 -0.78 4.75 12.47
C SER A 158 -2.21 4.63 12.98
N SER A 159 -2.52 3.50 13.61
CA SER A 159 -3.81 3.24 14.28
C SER A 159 -3.97 4.08 15.54
N SER A 160 -2.86 4.28 16.26
CA SER A 160 -2.86 5.04 17.51
C SER A 160 -3.10 6.53 17.28
N ARG A 161 -2.55 7.08 16.19
CA ARG A 161 -2.66 8.51 15.84
C ARG A 161 -3.78 8.80 14.86
N GLY A 162 -4.26 7.80 14.12
CA GLY A 162 -5.21 7.99 13.03
C GLY A 162 -4.59 8.80 11.89
N GLU A 163 -3.34 8.48 11.53
CA GLU A 163 -2.56 9.20 10.53
C GLU A 163 -2.23 8.29 9.34
N VAL A 164 -2.33 8.84 8.13
CA VAL A 164 -1.82 8.24 6.89
C VAL A 164 -0.54 8.94 6.50
N TYR A 165 0.54 8.18 6.32
CA TYR A 165 1.80 8.68 5.79
C TYR A 165 1.95 8.25 4.33
N ILE A 166 2.21 9.20 3.44
CA ILE A 166 2.38 8.94 2.00
C ILE A 166 3.76 9.43 1.55
N GLY A 167 4.54 8.53 0.99
CA GLY A 167 5.87 8.81 0.45
C GLY A 167 5.82 9.08 -1.04
N ASN A 168 6.41 10.19 -1.49
CA ASN A 168 6.25 10.71 -2.83
C ASN A 168 7.51 10.55 -3.71
N SER A 169 7.32 10.67 -5.03
CA SER A 169 8.43 10.60 -5.99
C SER A 169 9.38 11.79 -5.91
N ASP A 170 8.96 12.91 -5.34
CA ASP A 170 9.86 14.05 -5.13
C ASP A 170 10.67 13.94 -3.83
N GLY A 171 10.62 12.80 -3.13
CA GLY A 171 11.34 12.63 -1.86
C GLY A 171 10.65 13.28 -0.65
N THR A 172 9.43 13.79 -0.83
CA THR A 172 8.61 14.30 0.29
C THR A 172 7.76 13.21 0.93
N ILE A 173 7.44 13.39 2.20
CA ILE A 173 6.39 12.65 2.91
C ILE A 173 5.27 13.63 3.21
N THR A 174 4.04 13.26 2.89
CA THR A 174 2.84 13.97 3.32
C THR A 174 2.11 13.15 4.38
N ILE A 175 1.65 13.83 5.42
CA ILE A 175 0.98 13.24 6.58
C ILE A 175 -0.44 13.75 6.58
N TRP A 176 -1.41 12.86 6.71
CA TRP A 176 -2.83 13.16 6.61
C TRP A 176 -3.58 12.66 7.84
N SER A 177 -4.50 13.47 8.34
CA SER A 177 -5.46 13.08 9.37
C SER A 177 -6.51 12.18 8.74
N ALA A 178 -6.68 10.98 9.27
CA ALA A 178 -7.72 10.07 8.81
C ALA A 178 -9.11 10.45 9.33
N LYS A 179 -9.19 11.34 10.34
CA LYS A 179 -10.46 11.77 10.93
C LYS A 179 -11.26 12.63 9.95
N ASP A 180 -10.59 13.54 9.27
CA ASP A 180 -11.19 14.57 8.42
C ASP A 180 -10.55 14.65 7.04
N CYS A 181 -9.62 13.75 6.72
CA CYS A 181 -8.88 13.72 5.47
C CYS A 181 -8.14 15.04 5.18
N SER A 182 -7.74 15.75 6.23
CA SER A 182 -6.97 16.98 6.11
C SER A 182 -5.46 16.69 6.10
N PRO A 183 -4.68 17.45 5.34
CA PRO A 183 -3.23 17.32 5.38
C PRO A 183 -2.69 17.97 6.67
N ILE A 184 -1.89 17.21 7.41
CA ILE A 184 -1.28 17.62 8.69
C ILE A 184 0.07 18.30 8.44
N LYS A 185 0.94 17.66 7.65
CA LYS A 185 2.31 18.13 7.43
C LYS A 185 2.91 17.59 6.14
N GLU A 186 3.86 18.34 5.59
CA GLU A 186 4.74 17.89 4.51
C GLU A 186 6.20 18.03 4.92
N TYR A 187 7.01 17.02 4.61
CA TYR A 187 8.44 16.98 4.89
C TYR A 187 9.23 16.65 3.64
N LYS A 188 10.22 17.46 3.29
CA LYS A 188 11.27 17.05 2.36
C LYS A 188 12.28 16.20 3.11
N VAL A 189 12.23 14.89 2.91
CA VAL A 189 13.06 13.93 3.63
C VAL A 189 14.22 13.46 2.76
N HIS A 190 13.95 13.18 1.49
CA HIS A 190 14.92 12.63 0.54
C HIS A 190 15.11 13.55 -0.66
N GLN A 191 16.26 13.45 -1.31
CA GLN A 191 16.54 14.18 -2.56
C GLN A 191 15.92 13.51 -3.79
N ASN A 192 15.57 12.23 -3.66
CA ASN A 192 14.96 11.43 -4.72
C ASN A 192 13.79 10.59 -4.17
N GLU A 193 13.16 9.84 -5.06
CA GLU A 193 11.88 9.17 -4.81
C GLU A 193 11.92 8.26 -3.59
N ILE A 194 10.91 8.39 -2.73
CA ILE A 194 10.71 7.44 -1.63
C ILE A 194 10.23 6.13 -2.23
N THR A 195 10.89 5.04 -1.86
CA THR A 195 10.67 3.71 -2.42
C THR A 195 9.85 2.82 -1.51
N LYS A 196 10.06 2.92 -0.20
CA LYS A 196 9.30 2.25 0.85
C LYS A 196 9.30 3.06 2.14
N MET A 197 8.30 2.81 2.97
CA MET A 197 8.19 3.35 4.33
C MET A 197 7.71 2.26 5.29
N ILE A 198 8.13 2.36 6.55
CA ILE A 198 7.68 1.51 7.65
C ILE A 198 7.43 2.40 8.86
N TRP A 199 6.23 2.33 9.41
CA TRP A 199 5.86 2.98 10.66
C TRP A 199 6.04 2.01 11.84
N ASN A 200 6.64 2.48 12.92
CA ASN A 200 6.70 1.77 14.19
C ASN A 200 5.92 2.58 15.24
N GLU A 201 4.80 2.01 15.71
CA GLU A 201 3.91 2.64 16.69
C GLU A 201 4.60 2.84 18.05
N GLU A 202 5.30 1.81 18.55
CA GLU A 202 5.91 1.80 19.88
C GLU A 202 7.02 2.84 20.01
N ALA A 203 7.93 2.87 19.03
CA ALA A 203 9.04 3.81 18.98
C ALA A 203 8.63 5.18 18.42
N SER A 204 7.44 5.31 17.84
CA SER A 204 6.98 6.54 17.18
C SER A 204 7.96 7.05 16.11
N ILE A 205 8.50 6.12 15.32
CA ILE A 205 9.46 6.39 14.26
C ILE A 205 8.92 5.98 12.89
N LEU A 206 9.18 6.82 11.90
CA LEU A 206 8.96 6.52 10.49
C LEU A 206 10.30 6.26 9.83
N MET A 207 10.48 5.07 9.27
CA MET A 207 11.66 4.68 8.51
C MET A 207 11.37 4.75 7.02
N THR A 208 12.26 5.35 6.24
CA THR A 208 12.08 5.56 4.80
C THR A 208 13.32 5.14 4.02
N SER A 209 13.13 4.55 2.84
CA SER A 209 14.21 4.25 1.88
C SER A 209 13.99 5.00 0.58
N SER A 210 15.07 5.44 -0.10
CA SER A 210 14.96 6.25 -1.32
C SER A 210 15.95 5.83 -2.42
N LYS A 211 15.63 6.23 -3.66
CA LYS A 211 16.58 6.17 -4.78
C LYS A 211 17.78 7.11 -4.61
N ASP A 212 17.80 7.97 -3.59
CA ASP A 212 18.99 8.73 -3.20
C ASP A 212 20.05 7.89 -2.47
N LYS A 213 19.82 6.57 -2.36
CA LYS A 213 20.72 5.57 -1.77
C LYS A 213 20.82 5.66 -0.25
N THR A 214 19.89 6.36 0.41
CA THR A 214 19.86 6.47 1.87
C THR A 214 18.60 5.88 2.49
N ILE A 215 18.74 5.47 3.75
CA ILE A 215 17.63 5.21 4.67
C ILE A 215 17.59 6.37 5.67
N LYS A 216 16.40 6.87 5.99
CA LYS A 216 16.21 7.87 7.03
C LYS A 216 15.25 7.37 8.09
N ILE A 217 15.55 7.72 9.33
CA ILE A 217 14.72 7.44 10.50
C ILE A 217 14.25 8.78 11.03
N ILE A 218 12.93 8.95 11.12
CA ILE A 218 12.30 10.20 11.51
C ILE A 218 11.54 9.96 12.81
N CYS A 219 11.94 10.63 13.88
CA CYS A 219 11.18 10.67 15.12
C CYS A 219 10.03 11.66 14.95
N LEU A 220 8.78 11.17 15.00
CA LEU A 220 7.60 12.03 14.90
C LEU A 220 7.08 12.38 16.30
N PRO A 221 6.63 13.62 16.53
CA PRO A 221 6.10 14.01 17.83
C PRO A 221 4.88 13.17 18.18
N LYS A 222 4.61 12.97 19.49
CA LYS A 222 3.44 12.20 19.94
C LYS A 222 2.10 12.85 19.55
N LYS A 223 2.10 14.17 19.45
CA LYS A 223 1.00 15.00 18.94
C LYS A 223 1.60 16.16 18.15
N TRP A 224 0.88 16.62 17.14
CA TRP A 224 1.20 17.86 16.44
C TRP A 224 0.78 19.06 17.31
N GLU A 225 1.72 19.95 17.64
CA GLU A 225 1.43 21.18 18.37
C GLU A 225 1.31 22.36 17.39
N GLY A 226 0.27 23.19 17.57
CA GLY A 226 -0.01 24.41 16.78
C GLY A 226 -1.07 24.23 15.68
N ASP A 227 -1.79 25.30 15.37
CA ASP A 227 -2.81 25.33 14.30
C ASP A 227 -2.18 24.92 12.95
N ILE A 228 -2.64 23.79 12.43
CA ILE A 228 -2.25 23.26 11.14
C ILE A 228 -2.93 24.12 10.07
N ILE A 229 -2.22 25.15 9.60
CA ILE A 229 -2.56 25.85 8.37
C ILE A 229 -1.53 25.40 7.33
N ILE A 230 -1.90 24.41 6.51
CA ILE A 230 -1.40 24.46 5.14
C ILE A 230 -2.10 25.66 4.54
N GLU A 231 -1.32 26.67 4.13
CA GLU A 231 -1.84 27.74 3.29
C GLU A 231 -2.54 27.09 2.10
N LYS A 232 -3.88 27.00 2.16
CA LYS A 232 -4.68 26.85 0.96
C LYS A 232 -4.20 27.98 0.07
N LYS A 233 -3.54 27.68 -1.04
CA LYS A 233 -3.34 28.67 -2.11
C LYS A 233 -4.70 29.34 -2.28
N LYS A 234 -4.81 30.62 -1.88
CA LYS A 234 -5.96 31.44 -2.21
C LYS A 234 -6.13 31.28 -3.71
N LYS A 235 -7.28 30.76 -4.15
CA LYS A 235 -7.76 31.11 -5.50
C LYS A 235 -7.67 32.64 -5.55
N SER A 236 -6.93 33.16 -6.54
CA SER A 236 -6.88 34.60 -6.78
C SER A 236 -8.32 35.11 -6.82
N LEU A 237 -8.57 36.21 -6.11
CA LEU A 237 -9.86 36.90 -6.09
C LEU A 237 -10.26 37.39 -7.50
N ASP A 238 -9.34 37.34 -8.46
CA ASP A 238 -9.54 37.68 -9.87
C ASP A 238 -10.48 36.70 -10.60
N ASP A 239 -10.66 35.46 -10.11
CA ASP A 239 -11.55 34.47 -10.76
C ASP A 239 -13.04 34.64 -10.39
N ILE A 240 -13.36 35.47 -9.38
CA ILE A 240 -14.75 35.68 -8.90
C ILE A 240 -15.38 36.91 -9.57
N GLU A 241 -14.59 37.88 -10.04
CA GLU A 241 -15.12 39.08 -10.70
C GLU A 241 -15.59 38.83 -12.14
N GLN A 242 -15.15 37.75 -12.80
CA GLN A 242 -15.64 37.40 -14.14
C GLN A 242 -17.01 36.70 -14.16
N TRP A 243 -17.54 36.27 -13.01
CA TRP A 243 -18.85 35.59 -12.93
C TRP A 243 -20.03 36.52 -12.68
N ASN A 244 -19.80 37.78 -12.29
CA ASN A 244 -20.85 38.77 -12.01
C ASN A 244 -21.04 39.81 -13.12
N GLN A 245 -20.49 39.58 -14.32
CA GLN A 245 -20.71 40.44 -15.51
C GLN A 245 -21.50 39.74 -16.64
N ILE A 246 -22.03 38.53 -16.42
CA ILE A 246 -22.82 37.79 -17.43
C ILE A 246 -24.16 37.28 -16.84
N ASN A 247 -24.80 38.02 -15.94
CA ASN A 247 -26.23 37.83 -15.63
C ASN A 247 -26.92 39.17 -15.44
#